data_AF-A0A7X6YVF3-F1
#
_entry.id   AF-A0A7X6YVF3-F1
#
_cell.length_a   1.000
_cell.length_b   1.000
_cell.length_c   1.000
_cell.angle_alpha   90.00
_cell.angle_beta   90.00
_cell.angle_gamma   90.00
#
_symmetry.space_group_name_H-M   'P 1'
#
loop_
_entity.id
_entity.type
_entity.pdbx_description
1 polymer ?
#
loop_
_entity_poly.entity_id
_entity_poly.type
_entity_poly.pdbx_seq_one_letter_code
_entity_poly.pdbx_strand_id
1 'polypeptide(L)'
;AAGTVLAGVAGFKELGRKDEILRAIKLHHKVADGLLGKTLKQADQLARQQELEEAMAAGGQEEEVGKEGIAVVEDGTARQGVKDIFAEPTGPGKAREEKPRPLDISHWFDAAGFLALLKPVINRLDGRRFLAFSMADGLVYFQVKALKQAARQQAERAGCMEIATMAADDPTMRRVLFAVVQRLRQEPDVIARHLIRDSYFGGYFLLTRKFGKELRGYYTPFHAECFGSIAEMERAKPDLLRDIVKVTPWAGEERRD
;
A
#
# COMPACT_ATOMS: atom_id res chain seq x y z
N ALA A 1 -3.41 28.25 19.83
CA ALA A 1 -4.13 29.51 19.62
C ALA A 1 -3.93 30.03 18.18
N ALA A 2 -4.37 29.28 17.16
CA ALA A 2 -4.05 29.59 15.75
C ALA A 2 -5.09 30.46 15.01
N GLY A 3 -6.31 30.59 15.52
CA GLY A 3 -7.40 31.29 14.81
C GLY A 3 -7.56 32.78 15.13
N THR A 4 -6.81 33.32 16.09
CA THR A 4 -7.01 34.68 16.61
C THR A 4 -6.39 35.75 15.70
N VAL A 5 -5.30 35.43 15.00
CA VAL A 5 -4.58 36.37 14.13
C VAL A 5 -5.36 36.67 12.84
N LEU A 6 -6.07 35.68 12.29
CA LEU A 6 -6.84 35.83 11.04
C LEU A 6 -8.08 36.73 11.19
N ALA A 7 -8.65 36.82 12.39
CA ALA A 7 -9.80 37.68 12.67
C ALA A 7 -9.48 39.19 12.59
N GLY A 8 -8.20 39.56 12.61
CA GLY A 8 -7.71 40.95 12.49
C GLY A 8 -7.50 41.43 11.05
N VAL A 9 -7.49 40.52 10.07
CA VAL A 9 -7.22 40.85 8.66
C VAL A 9 -8.52 41.29 7.98
N ALA A 10 -8.59 42.53 7.49
CA ALA A 10 -9.81 43.10 6.89
C ALA A 10 -10.36 42.23 5.75
N GLY A 11 -9.49 41.78 4.84
CA GLY A 11 -9.87 40.92 3.71
C GLY A 11 -10.35 39.51 4.10
N PHE A 12 -10.09 39.04 5.33
CA PHE A 12 -10.56 37.73 5.79
C PHE A 12 -12.03 37.76 6.21
N LYS A 13 -12.54 38.92 6.65
CA LYS A 13 -13.95 39.07 7.09
C LYS A 13 -14.95 39.07 5.94
N GLU A 14 -14.49 39.42 4.75
CA GLU A 14 -15.26 39.50 3.50
C GLU A 14 -15.35 38.16 2.74
N LEU A 15 -14.61 37.13 3.18
CA LEU A 15 -14.65 35.81 2.55
C LEU A 15 -15.95 35.07 2.88
N GLY A 16 -16.66 34.63 1.83
CA GLY A 16 -17.93 33.89 1.96
C GLY A 16 -17.83 32.53 2.68
N ARG A 17 -16.63 31.98 2.85
CA ARG A 17 -16.37 30.70 3.55
C ARG A 17 -15.47 30.85 4.79
N LYS A 18 -15.40 32.05 5.38
CA LYS A 18 -14.54 32.35 6.54
C LYS A 18 -14.72 31.39 7.72
N ASP A 19 -15.95 30.96 8.00
CA ASP A 19 -16.26 30.09 9.14
C ASP A 19 -15.85 28.63 8.91
N GLU A 20 -15.81 28.18 7.65
CA GLU A 20 -15.28 26.86 7.27
C GLU A 20 -13.76 26.86 7.35
N ILE A 21 -13.11 27.93 6.88
CA ILE A 21 -11.66 28.10 6.93
C ILE A 21 -11.19 28.19 8.39
N LEU A 22 -11.87 28.97 9.24
CA LEU A 22 -11.55 29.05 10.66
C LEU A 22 -11.71 27.71 11.38
N ARG A 23 -12.75 26.93 11.05
CA ARG A 23 -12.97 25.61 11.63
C ARG A 23 -11.91 24.62 11.19
N ALA A 24 -11.56 24.59 9.89
CA ALA A 24 -10.49 23.75 9.38
C ALA A 24 -9.16 24.06 10.09
N ILE A 25 -8.79 25.33 10.20
CA ILE A 25 -7.55 25.74 10.88
C ILE A 25 -7.59 25.40 12.38
N LYS A 26 -8.72 25.55 13.07
CA LYS A 26 -8.81 25.24 14.51
C LYS A 26 -8.84 23.74 14.82
N LEU A 27 -9.42 22.92 13.94
CA LEU A 27 -9.72 21.51 14.22
C LEU A 27 -8.88 20.52 13.41
N HIS A 28 -7.99 20.95 12.51
CA HIS A 28 -7.23 20.04 11.64
C HIS A 28 -6.36 19.00 12.39
N HIS A 29 -5.99 19.23 13.66
CA HIS A 29 -5.30 18.20 14.46
C HIS A 29 -6.24 17.15 15.07
N LYS A 30 -7.52 17.48 15.32
CA LYS A 30 -8.50 16.60 15.98
C LYS A 30 -9.43 15.90 15.00
N VAL A 31 -9.98 16.62 14.04
CA VAL A 31 -10.90 16.09 13.01
C VAL A 31 -10.57 16.79 11.70
N ALA A 32 -9.71 16.16 10.89
CA ALA A 32 -9.35 16.67 9.57
C ALA A 32 -10.47 16.30 8.58
N ASP A 33 -11.51 17.11 8.53
CA ASP A 33 -12.63 16.93 7.61
C ASP A 33 -12.51 17.83 6.37
N GLY A 34 -13.00 17.34 5.23
CA GLY A 34 -12.89 18.02 3.93
C GLY A 34 -11.48 18.13 3.34
N LEU A 35 -11.38 18.67 2.12
CA LEU A 35 -10.11 18.82 1.37
C LEU A 35 -9.13 19.75 2.11
N LEU A 36 -9.60 20.93 2.53
CA LEU A 36 -8.80 21.94 3.24
C LEU A 36 -8.20 21.43 4.56
N GLY A 37 -8.99 20.73 5.39
CA GLY A 37 -8.52 20.19 6.67
C GLY A 37 -7.45 19.10 6.50
N LYS A 38 -7.59 18.25 5.47
CA LYS A 38 -6.61 17.21 5.13
C LYS A 38 -5.31 17.81 4.59
N THR A 39 -5.40 18.82 3.71
CA THR A 39 -4.22 19.52 3.18
C THR A 39 -3.46 20.27 4.28
N LEU A 40 -4.16 20.92 5.21
CA LEU A 40 -3.54 21.57 6.38
C LEU A 40 -2.81 20.58 7.28
N LYS A 41 -3.41 19.41 7.55
CA LYS A 41 -2.77 18.35 8.35
C LYS A 41 -1.53 17.78 7.67
N GLN A 42 -1.58 17.60 6.34
CA GLN A 42 -0.44 17.10 5.57
C GLN A 42 0.71 18.12 5.54
N ALA A 43 0.42 19.41 5.37
CA ALA A 43 1.42 20.47 5.43
C ALA A 43 2.10 20.54 6.81
N ASP A 44 1.34 20.41 7.90
CA ASP A 44 1.88 20.38 9.27
C ASP A 44 2.79 19.16 9.52
N GLN A 45 2.40 17.99 8.99
CA GLN A 45 3.22 16.78 9.06
C GLN A 45 4.52 16.92 8.28
N LEU A 46 4.46 17.52 7.08
CA LEU A 46 5.64 17.77 6.25
C LEU A 46 6.59 18.78 6.89
N ALA A 47 6.06 19.86 7.49
CA ALA A 47 6.87 20.82 8.22
C ALA A 47 7.61 20.16 9.40
N ARG A 48 6.91 19.30 10.17
CA ARG A 48 7.53 18.57 11.28
C ARG A 48 8.57 17.55 10.82
N GLN A 49 8.34 16.89 9.69
CA GLN A 49 9.32 16.00 9.09
C GLN A 49 10.57 16.78 8.64
N GLN A 50 10.38 17.94 8.02
CA GLN A 50 11.47 18.79 7.61
C GLN A 50 12.28 19.32 8.80
N GLU A 51 11.62 19.73 9.89
CA GLU A 51 12.31 20.12 11.15
C GLU A 51 13.13 18.96 11.74
N LEU A 52 12.62 17.72 11.68
CA LEU A 52 13.35 16.52 12.13
C LEU A 52 14.57 16.23 11.26
N GLU A 53 14.43 16.35 9.94
CA GLU A 53 15.51 16.14 8.99
C GLU A 53 16.59 17.23 9.09
N GLU A 54 16.19 18.48 9.31
CA GLU A 54 17.11 19.61 9.57
C GLU A 54 17.83 19.44 10.92
N ALA A 55 17.15 18.95 11.96
CA ALA A 55 17.77 18.62 13.25
C ALA A 55 18.75 17.43 13.17
N MET A 56 18.44 16.41 12.37
CA MET A 56 19.35 15.28 12.10
C MET A 56 20.56 15.70 11.25
N ALA A 57 20.40 16.64 10.32
CA ALA A 57 21.49 17.18 9.52
C ALA A 57 22.42 18.10 10.32
N ALA A 58 21.93 18.73 11.40
CA ALA A 58 22.70 19.64 12.25
C ALA A 58 23.47 18.96 13.40
N GLY A 59 23.20 17.68 13.69
CA GLY A 59 23.78 16.97 14.84
C GLY A 59 24.56 15.71 14.43
N GLY A 60 25.83 15.87 14.08
CA GLY A 60 26.78 14.75 13.98
C GLY A 60 27.48 14.50 15.32
N GLN A 61 27.15 13.40 16.00
CA GLN A 61 28.06 12.58 16.81
C GLN A 61 27.36 11.28 17.25
N GLU A 62 28.09 10.17 17.11
CA GLU A 62 27.72 8.83 17.55
C GLU A 62 27.67 8.75 19.09
N GLU A 63 26.66 8.08 19.66
CA GLU A 63 26.82 7.23 20.85
C GLU A 63 25.84 6.05 20.80
N GLU A 64 26.37 4.85 21.02
CA GLU A 64 25.61 3.66 21.42
C GLU A 64 25.09 3.81 22.86
N VAL A 65 23.98 3.12 23.15
CA VAL A 65 23.69 2.29 24.35
C VAL A 65 22.24 2.46 24.84
N GLY A 66 21.56 1.31 24.97
CA GLY A 66 20.79 1.02 26.20
C GLY A 66 19.29 1.29 26.22
N LYS A 67 18.52 0.22 25.95
CA LYS A 67 17.36 -0.31 26.70
C LYS A 67 16.40 0.62 27.48
N GLU A 68 15.13 0.22 27.31
CA GLU A 68 13.96 0.28 28.22
C GLU A 68 12.94 1.42 28.09
N GLY A 69 11.67 1.00 28.04
CA GLY A 69 10.53 1.84 28.45
C GLY A 69 9.45 2.11 27.39
N ILE A 70 8.80 1.11 26.79
CA ILE A 70 7.48 1.34 26.18
C ILE A 70 6.42 1.09 27.26
N ALA A 71 6.03 2.18 27.90
CA ALA A 71 4.89 2.24 28.80
C ALA A 71 3.58 2.08 28.02
N VAL A 72 2.72 1.25 28.62
CA VAL A 72 1.33 1.01 28.29
C VAL A 72 0.53 2.31 28.44
N VAL A 73 -0.33 2.61 27.45
CA VAL A 73 -1.54 3.40 27.70
C VAL A 73 -2.69 2.75 26.94
N GLU A 74 -3.50 2.01 27.69
CA GLU A 74 -4.88 1.68 27.35
C GLU A 74 -5.76 2.92 27.57
N ASP A 75 -6.63 3.22 26.60
CA ASP A 75 -8.00 3.71 26.81
C ASP A 75 -8.69 3.59 25.43
N GLY A 76 -9.76 2.83 25.21
CA GLY A 76 -10.90 2.59 26.08
C GLY A 76 -12.12 3.35 25.59
N THR A 77 -12.52 3.19 24.32
CA THR A 77 -13.90 3.48 23.89
C THR A 77 -14.45 2.31 23.10
N ALA A 78 -15.23 1.51 23.82
CA ALA A 78 -15.90 0.32 23.34
C ALA A 78 -17.29 0.66 22.79
N ARG A 79 -17.64 -0.06 21.72
CA ARG A 79 -18.98 -0.53 21.31
C ARG A 79 -19.89 0.45 20.56
N GLN A 80 -19.85 0.31 19.23
CA GLN A 80 -21.06 -0.10 18.50
C GLN A 80 -20.72 -0.74 17.15
N GLY A 81 -21.30 -1.93 16.93
CA GLY A 81 -21.58 -2.44 15.59
C GLY A 81 -20.53 -3.34 14.94
N VAL A 82 -20.28 -4.51 15.52
CA VAL A 82 -19.61 -5.63 14.83
C VAL A 82 -20.52 -6.11 13.69
N LYS A 83 -20.14 -5.78 12.46
CA LYS A 83 -20.46 -6.48 11.21
C LYS A 83 -19.33 -6.14 10.25
N ASP A 84 -18.79 -7.17 9.60
CA ASP A 84 -17.89 -7.17 8.42
C ASP A 84 -16.67 -8.07 8.62
N ILE A 85 -16.98 -9.31 8.98
CA ILE A 85 -16.11 -10.45 8.73
C ILE A 85 -16.38 -10.83 7.26
N PHE A 86 -15.60 -10.24 6.34
CA PHE A 86 -15.68 -10.35 4.87
C PHE A 86 -16.98 -9.83 4.22
N ALA A 87 -16.96 -8.55 3.81
CA ALA A 87 -18.00 -7.86 3.04
C ALA A 87 -19.36 -7.70 3.75
N GLU A 88 -19.92 -6.50 3.60
CA GLU A 88 -21.12 -5.98 4.25
C GLU A 88 -22.36 -6.89 4.13
N PRO A 89 -23.26 -6.94 5.15
CA PRO A 89 -24.64 -7.28 4.92
C PRO A 89 -25.44 -6.01 4.59
N THR A 90 -25.81 -5.92 3.32
CA THR A 90 -26.85 -5.07 2.71
C THR A 90 -27.95 -4.56 3.65
N GLY A 91 -28.08 -3.23 3.72
CA GLY A 91 -29.33 -2.54 4.06
C GLY A 91 -30.01 -2.00 2.79
N PRO A 92 -31.35 -1.89 2.75
CA PRO A 92 -32.09 -1.64 1.53
C PRO A 92 -32.03 -0.17 1.13
N GLY A 93 -31.69 0.09 -0.13
CA GLY A 93 -31.87 1.41 -0.74
C GLY A 93 -30.57 2.17 -1.00
N LYS A 94 -29.73 1.66 -1.91
CA LYS A 94 -28.91 2.52 -2.78
C LYS A 94 -29.05 2.04 -4.22
N ALA A 95 -29.22 3.01 -5.11
CA ALA A 95 -29.41 2.85 -6.54
C ALA A 95 -28.44 1.82 -7.12
N ARG A 96 -28.92 1.05 -8.11
CA ARG A 96 -28.13 0.12 -8.93
C ARG A 96 -26.70 0.64 -9.10
N GLU A 97 -25.78 0.00 -8.40
CA GLU A 97 -24.36 0.20 -8.58
C GLU A 97 -24.05 -0.19 -10.03
N GLU A 98 -23.73 0.79 -10.88
CA GLU A 98 -23.20 0.52 -12.21
C GLU A 98 -22.02 -0.41 -12.01
N LYS A 99 -22.11 -1.64 -12.55
CA LYS A 99 -21.03 -2.63 -12.54
C LYS A 99 -19.71 -1.89 -12.78
N PRO A 100 -18.72 -1.96 -11.87
CA PRO A 100 -17.50 -1.19 -11.99
C PRO A 100 -16.94 -1.39 -13.38
N ARG A 101 -16.97 -0.33 -14.22
CA ARG A 101 -16.47 -0.44 -15.59
C ARG A 101 -15.02 -0.91 -15.47
N PRO A 102 -14.67 -2.08 -16.06
CA PRO A 102 -13.28 -2.51 -16.13
C PRO A 102 -12.49 -1.36 -16.70
N LEU A 103 -11.43 -0.94 -16.03
CA LEU A 103 -10.54 0.05 -16.61
C LEU A 103 -9.92 -0.62 -17.84
N ASP A 104 -10.16 -0.05 -19.02
CA ASP A 104 -9.58 -0.60 -20.24
C ASP A 104 -8.08 -0.25 -20.27
N ILE A 105 -7.27 -1.27 -20.06
CA ILE A 105 -5.81 -1.19 -20.07
C ILE A 105 -5.21 -1.73 -21.37
N SER A 106 -6.04 -2.21 -22.29
CA SER A 106 -5.60 -2.94 -23.49
C SER A 106 -4.72 -2.11 -24.41
N HIS A 107 -4.83 -0.77 -24.35
CA HIS A 107 -4.08 0.14 -25.20
C HIS A 107 -2.61 0.31 -24.79
N TRP A 108 -2.22 -0.06 -23.57
CA TRP A 108 -0.84 0.07 -23.07
C TRP A 108 -0.29 -1.18 -22.40
N PHE A 109 -1.15 -2.09 -21.96
CA PHE A 109 -0.76 -3.27 -21.22
C PHE A 109 -0.41 -4.44 -22.14
N ASP A 110 0.79 -4.96 -21.98
CA ASP A 110 1.24 -6.21 -22.59
C ASP A 110 1.71 -7.18 -21.50
N ALA A 111 1.10 -8.36 -21.44
CA ALA A 111 1.37 -9.35 -20.40
C ALA A 111 2.83 -9.83 -20.43
N ALA A 112 3.39 -10.09 -21.61
CA ALA A 112 4.75 -10.61 -21.74
C ALA A 112 5.79 -9.57 -21.30
N GLY A 113 5.65 -8.33 -21.78
CA GLY A 113 6.49 -7.21 -21.38
C GLY A 113 6.37 -6.89 -19.88
N PHE A 114 5.17 -7.01 -19.31
CA PHE A 114 4.97 -6.81 -17.87
C PHE A 114 5.73 -7.84 -17.03
N LEU A 115 5.65 -9.13 -17.41
CA LEU A 115 6.39 -10.19 -16.73
C LEU A 115 7.91 -10.01 -16.88
N ALA A 116 8.38 -9.55 -18.04
CA ALA A 116 9.78 -9.22 -18.26
C ALA A 116 10.28 -8.08 -17.34
N LEU A 117 9.42 -7.11 -17.02
CA LEU A 117 9.74 -6.03 -16.06
C LEU A 117 9.78 -6.53 -14.61
N LEU A 118 8.97 -7.53 -14.25
CA LEU A 118 8.93 -8.09 -12.91
C LEU A 118 10.10 -9.05 -12.62
N LYS A 119 10.55 -9.81 -13.63
CA LYS A 119 11.63 -10.79 -13.51
C LYS A 119 12.89 -10.29 -12.78
N PRO A 120 13.50 -9.13 -13.12
CA PRO A 120 14.71 -8.65 -12.47
C PRO A 120 14.50 -8.15 -11.02
N VAL A 121 13.26 -8.06 -10.55
CA VAL A 121 12.91 -7.64 -9.18
C VAL A 121 12.83 -8.85 -8.24
N ILE A 122 12.71 -10.06 -8.78
CA ILE A 122 12.60 -11.30 -8.01
C ILE A 122 13.90 -11.53 -7.23
N ASN A 123 13.76 -11.77 -5.92
CA ASN A 123 14.85 -12.01 -4.99
C ASN A 123 15.90 -10.89 -4.91
N ARG A 124 15.56 -9.69 -5.39
CA ARG A 124 16.44 -8.53 -5.32
C ARG A 124 16.29 -7.82 -3.99
N LEU A 125 17.43 -7.50 -3.37
CA LEU A 125 17.50 -6.65 -2.19
C LEU A 125 17.89 -5.22 -2.58
N ASP A 126 17.19 -4.26 -1.99
CA ASP A 126 17.54 -2.84 -1.94
C ASP A 126 17.80 -2.49 -0.47
N GLY A 127 19.07 -2.52 -0.07
CA GLY A 127 19.48 -2.56 1.33
C GLY A 127 18.90 -3.79 2.05
N ARG A 128 17.98 -3.56 3.01
CA ARG A 128 17.25 -4.63 3.73
C ARG A 128 15.83 -4.85 3.21
N ARG A 129 15.40 -4.12 2.18
CA ARG A 129 14.05 -4.18 1.62
C ARG A 129 14.06 -5.08 0.39
N PHE A 130 12.95 -5.78 0.18
CA PHE A 130 12.69 -6.54 -1.03
C PHE A 130 11.28 -6.23 -1.51
N LEU A 131 11.06 -6.41 -2.81
CA LEU A 131 9.76 -6.20 -3.44
C LEU A 131 9.11 -7.50 -3.91
N ALA A 132 9.92 -8.53 -4.13
CA ALA A 132 9.47 -9.84 -4.54
C ALA A 132 10.41 -10.92 -4.03
N PHE A 133 9.85 -12.09 -3.75
CA PHE A 133 10.61 -13.26 -3.37
C PHE A 133 9.94 -14.51 -3.92
N SER A 134 10.76 -15.47 -4.33
CA SER A 134 10.32 -16.81 -4.74
C SER A 134 10.15 -17.72 -3.53
N MET A 135 9.47 -18.85 -3.70
CA MET A 135 9.34 -19.90 -2.70
C MET A 135 9.46 -21.27 -3.37
N ALA A 136 10.00 -22.25 -2.65
CA ALA A 136 10.15 -23.62 -3.15
C ALA A 136 8.83 -24.34 -3.46
N ASP A 137 7.68 -23.76 -3.10
CA ASP A 137 6.32 -24.20 -3.47
C ASP A 137 5.99 -23.92 -4.95
N GLY A 138 6.90 -23.31 -5.71
CA GLY A 138 6.71 -22.98 -7.11
C GLY A 138 6.02 -21.62 -7.33
N LEU A 139 5.95 -20.78 -6.30
CA LEU A 139 5.32 -19.46 -6.36
C LEU A 139 6.33 -18.32 -6.19
N VAL A 140 5.97 -17.16 -6.72
CA VAL A 140 6.67 -15.89 -6.52
C VAL A 140 5.69 -14.87 -5.97
N TYR A 141 6.02 -14.28 -4.83
CA TYR A 141 5.17 -13.33 -4.12
C TYR A 141 5.65 -11.91 -4.39
N PHE A 142 4.84 -11.11 -5.08
CA PHE A 142 5.14 -9.72 -5.40
C PHE A 142 4.39 -8.75 -4.48
N GLN A 143 5.10 -7.77 -3.92
CA GLN A 143 4.48 -6.65 -3.24
C GLN A 143 3.79 -5.71 -4.24
N VAL A 144 2.79 -4.98 -3.75
CA VAL A 144 2.07 -3.96 -4.54
C VAL A 144 3.01 -2.96 -5.21
N LYS A 145 4.09 -2.58 -4.53
CA LYS A 145 5.07 -1.62 -5.05
C LYS A 145 5.77 -2.12 -6.31
N ALA A 146 6.08 -3.42 -6.41
CA ALA A 146 6.66 -4.00 -7.63
C ALA A 146 5.69 -3.87 -8.82
N LEU A 147 4.43 -4.25 -8.60
CA LEU A 147 3.40 -4.19 -9.64
C LEU A 147 3.13 -2.75 -10.09
N LYS A 148 3.07 -1.80 -9.14
CA LYS A 148 2.92 -0.36 -9.45
C LYS A 148 4.08 0.14 -10.33
N GLN A 149 5.31 -0.22 -9.99
CA GLN A 149 6.49 0.22 -10.75
C GLN A 149 6.49 -0.35 -12.17
N ALA A 150 6.21 -1.65 -12.31
CA ALA A 150 6.12 -2.29 -13.62
C ALA A 150 4.99 -1.68 -14.48
N ALA A 151 3.81 -1.43 -13.88
CA ALA A 151 2.68 -0.86 -14.59
C ALA A 151 2.98 0.56 -15.10
N ARG A 152 3.59 1.41 -14.26
CA ARG A 152 4.00 2.76 -14.65
C ARG A 152 5.03 2.74 -15.76
N GLN A 153 6.05 1.89 -15.64
CA GLN A 153 7.12 1.80 -16.63
C GLN A 153 6.59 1.33 -17.99
N GLN A 154 5.65 0.39 -18.01
CA GLN A 154 5.03 -0.05 -19.26
C GLN A 154 4.10 1.01 -19.85
N ALA A 155 3.28 1.66 -19.02
CA ALA A 155 2.42 2.76 -19.44
C ALA A 155 3.22 3.94 -20.03
N GLU A 156 4.34 4.30 -19.40
CA GLU A 156 5.26 5.34 -19.89
C GLU A 156 5.82 5.00 -21.27
N ARG A 157 6.28 3.76 -21.47
CA ARG A 157 6.78 3.28 -22.77
C ARG A 157 5.70 3.30 -23.87
N ALA A 158 4.44 3.11 -23.50
CA ALA A 158 3.30 3.19 -24.39
C ALA A 158 2.76 4.63 -24.57
N GLY A 159 3.35 5.63 -23.92
CA GLY A 159 2.90 7.02 -23.97
C GLY A 159 1.63 7.32 -23.15
N CYS A 160 1.18 6.38 -22.30
CA CYS A 160 0.01 6.56 -21.44
C CYS A 160 0.39 7.33 -20.15
N MET A 161 0.50 8.65 -20.28
CA MET A 161 0.97 9.54 -19.21
C MET A 161 0.01 9.62 -18.02
N GLU A 162 -1.28 9.32 -18.21
CA GLU A 162 -2.28 9.27 -17.13
C GLU A 162 -1.92 8.22 -16.07
N ILE A 163 -1.42 7.07 -16.50
CA ILE A 163 -1.02 5.98 -15.59
C ILE A 163 0.41 6.20 -15.08
N ALA A 164 1.31 6.68 -15.94
CA ALA A 164 2.72 6.90 -15.60
C ALA A 164 2.91 7.99 -14.53
N THR A 165 2.19 9.10 -14.64
CA THR A 165 2.35 10.28 -13.76
C THR A 165 1.38 10.28 -12.57
N MET A 166 0.55 9.24 -12.44
CA MET A 166 -0.42 9.11 -11.36
C MET A 166 0.22 9.24 -9.97
N ALA A 167 -0.47 9.86 -9.02
CA ALA A 167 0.03 10.00 -7.65
C ALA A 167 0.26 8.62 -6.99
N ALA A 168 1.21 8.54 -6.04
CA ALA A 168 1.59 7.28 -5.38
C ALA A 168 0.41 6.60 -4.65
N ASP A 169 -0.46 7.40 -4.07
CA ASP A 169 -1.61 6.98 -3.26
C ASP A 169 -2.95 7.13 -3.99
N ASP A 170 -2.92 7.31 -5.32
CA ASP A 170 -4.13 7.44 -6.11
C ASP A 170 -4.98 6.14 -6.01
N PRO A 171 -6.26 6.23 -5.62
CA PRO A 171 -7.13 5.06 -5.53
C PRO A 171 -7.37 4.39 -6.89
N THR A 172 -7.27 5.13 -7.99
CA THR A 172 -7.39 4.63 -9.36
C THR A 172 -6.29 3.63 -9.69
N MET A 173 -5.09 3.80 -9.13
CA MET A 173 -3.99 2.84 -9.30
C MET A 173 -4.38 1.44 -8.82
N ARG A 174 -5.21 1.31 -7.78
CA ARG A 174 -5.72 0.00 -7.35
C ARG A 174 -6.62 -0.65 -8.41
N ARG A 175 -7.44 0.15 -9.10
CA ARG A 175 -8.28 -0.32 -10.21
C ARG A 175 -7.43 -0.73 -11.42
N VAL A 176 -6.36 0.01 -11.69
CA VAL A 176 -5.36 -0.33 -12.72
C VAL A 176 -4.72 -1.68 -12.42
N LEU A 177 -4.17 -1.85 -11.21
CA LEU A 177 -3.54 -3.11 -10.80
C LEU A 177 -4.52 -4.28 -10.81
N PHE A 178 -5.77 -4.03 -10.43
CA PHE A 178 -6.82 -5.02 -10.55
C PHE A 178 -7.05 -5.44 -12.00
N ALA A 179 -7.20 -4.50 -12.93
CA ALA A 179 -7.34 -4.81 -14.34
C ALA A 179 -6.13 -5.59 -14.89
N VAL A 180 -4.91 -5.21 -14.49
CA VAL A 180 -3.66 -5.90 -14.87
C VAL A 180 -3.67 -7.34 -14.39
N VAL A 181 -3.96 -7.58 -13.11
CA VAL A 181 -3.99 -8.94 -12.54
C VAL A 181 -5.13 -9.75 -13.15
N GLN A 182 -6.28 -9.16 -13.46
CA GLN A 182 -7.36 -9.83 -14.18
C GLN A 182 -6.92 -10.28 -15.59
N ARG A 183 -6.19 -9.43 -16.32
CA ARG A 183 -5.68 -9.81 -17.64
C ARG A 183 -4.66 -10.95 -17.54
N LEU A 184 -3.76 -10.88 -16.56
CA LEU A 184 -2.77 -11.93 -16.27
C LEU A 184 -3.39 -13.25 -15.80
N ARG A 185 -4.59 -13.22 -15.21
CA ARG A 185 -5.38 -14.42 -14.93
C ARG A 185 -5.87 -15.05 -16.22
N GLN A 186 -6.42 -14.29 -17.15
CA GLN A 186 -7.04 -14.89 -18.34
C GLN A 186 -6.03 -15.56 -19.27
N GLU A 187 -4.99 -14.82 -19.66
CA GLU A 187 -3.95 -15.28 -20.59
C GLU A 187 -2.66 -14.54 -20.18
N PRO A 188 -1.60 -15.18 -19.65
CA PRO A 188 -1.27 -16.63 -19.63
C PRO A 188 -1.63 -17.42 -18.35
N ASP A 189 -2.58 -16.98 -17.54
CA ASP A 189 -2.95 -17.60 -16.24
C ASP A 189 -1.80 -17.81 -15.26
N VAL A 190 -1.02 -16.75 -15.07
CA VAL A 190 0.20 -16.80 -14.25
C VAL A 190 -0.04 -16.49 -12.78
N ILE A 191 -1.29 -16.30 -12.37
CA ILE A 191 -1.66 -15.90 -11.01
C ILE A 191 -2.22 -17.09 -10.25
N ALA A 192 -1.70 -17.37 -9.06
CA ALA A 192 -2.17 -18.46 -8.23
C ALA A 192 -3.56 -18.16 -7.61
N ARG A 193 -4.61 -18.36 -8.41
CA ARG A 193 -6.01 -17.99 -8.07
C ARG A 193 -6.56 -18.70 -6.84
N HIS A 194 -6.01 -19.87 -6.49
CA HIS A 194 -6.41 -20.59 -5.28
C HIS A 194 -6.00 -19.89 -3.98
N LEU A 195 -5.07 -18.92 -4.03
CA LEU A 195 -4.59 -18.19 -2.85
C LEU A 195 -5.21 -16.80 -2.69
N ILE A 196 -5.82 -16.25 -3.73
CA ILE A 196 -6.40 -14.90 -3.73
C ILE A 196 -7.77 -14.90 -4.40
N ARG A 197 -8.76 -14.22 -3.81
CA ARG A 197 -10.11 -14.20 -4.39
C ARG A 197 -10.15 -13.37 -5.69
N ASP A 198 -11.10 -13.69 -6.55
CA ASP A 198 -11.23 -13.05 -7.86
C ASP A 198 -11.47 -11.55 -7.80
N SER A 199 -12.12 -11.03 -6.76
CA SER A 199 -12.37 -9.59 -6.58
C SER A 199 -11.16 -8.78 -6.09
N TYR A 200 -10.01 -9.41 -5.84
CA TYR A 200 -8.80 -8.74 -5.39
C TYR A 200 -7.63 -9.03 -6.31
N PHE A 201 -6.64 -8.14 -6.32
CA PHE A 201 -5.40 -8.32 -7.07
C PHE A 201 -4.29 -8.96 -6.22
N GLY A 202 -4.52 -9.18 -4.92
CA GLY A 202 -3.57 -9.83 -4.00
C GLY A 202 -4.26 -10.23 -2.69
N GLY A 203 -3.46 -10.72 -1.74
CA GLY A 203 -3.93 -11.16 -0.42
C GLY A 203 -2.93 -10.85 0.68
N TYR A 204 -3.36 -10.93 1.94
CA TYR A 204 -2.46 -10.86 3.08
C TYR A 204 -1.88 -12.24 3.37
N PHE A 205 -0.57 -12.28 3.57
CA PHE A 205 0.17 -13.49 3.92
C PHE A 205 1.02 -13.24 5.16
N LEU A 206 1.20 -14.29 5.95
CA LEU A 206 2.19 -14.35 7.02
C LEU A 206 3.45 -15.02 6.47
N LEU A 207 4.58 -14.34 6.64
CA LEU A 207 5.91 -14.87 6.36
C LEU A 207 6.52 -15.32 7.68
N THR A 208 6.69 -16.62 7.84
CA THR A 208 7.45 -17.20 8.95
C THR A 208 8.92 -17.20 8.56
N ARG A 209 9.76 -16.62 9.41
CA ARG A 209 11.22 -16.60 9.23
C ARG A 209 11.88 -17.64 10.12
N LYS A 210 13.06 -18.13 9.72
CA LYS A 210 13.89 -19.05 10.51
C LYS A 210 14.24 -18.46 11.89
N PHE A 211 14.49 -17.14 11.91
CA PHE A 211 14.73 -16.38 13.13
C PHE A 211 13.90 -15.08 13.11
N GLY A 212 13.25 -14.75 14.22
CA GLY A 212 12.49 -13.52 14.40
C GLY A 212 10.97 -13.70 14.37
N LYS A 213 10.25 -12.57 14.45
CA LYS A 213 8.78 -12.55 14.44
C LYS A 213 8.23 -12.78 13.04
N GLU A 214 7.03 -13.33 12.97
CA GLU A 214 6.30 -13.44 11.71
C GLU A 214 6.01 -12.05 11.14
N LEU A 215 6.17 -11.92 9.82
CA LEU A 215 5.92 -10.68 9.11
C LEU A 215 4.66 -10.81 8.28
N ARG A 216 3.68 -9.94 8.53
CA ARG A 216 2.50 -9.82 7.68
C ARG A 216 2.80 -8.88 6.51
N GLY A 217 2.41 -9.29 5.30
CA GLY A 217 2.47 -8.41 4.12
C GLY A 217 1.37 -8.71 3.12
N TYR A 218 1.11 -7.76 2.22
CA TYR A 218 0.16 -7.92 1.13
C TYR A 218 0.90 -8.24 -0.17
N TYR A 219 0.63 -9.42 -0.72
CA TYR A 219 1.35 -9.96 -1.86
C TYR A 219 0.39 -10.47 -2.93
N THR A 220 0.88 -10.47 -4.16
CA THR A 220 0.24 -11.12 -5.30
C THR A 220 1.06 -12.35 -5.65
N PRO A 221 0.51 -13.57 -5.54
CA PRO A 221 1.22 -14.80 -5.85
C PRO A 221 1.14 -15.11 -7.35
N PHE A 222 2.32 -15.31 -7.95
CA PHE A 222 2.49 -15.70 -9.34
C PHE A 222 3.09 -17.11 -9.43
N HIS A 223 2.74 -17.87 -10.46
CA HIS A 223 3.41 -19.13 -10.79
C HIS A 223 4.84 -18.84 -11.26
N ALA A 224 5.83 -19.50 -10.65
CA ALA A 224 7.25 -19.22 -10.92
C ALA A 224 7.67 -19.55 -12.37
N GLU A 225 6.98 -20.50 -13.00
CA GLU A 225 7.27 -20.97 -14.37
C GLU A 225 7.29 -19.85 -15.43
N CYS A 226 6.52 -18.77 -15.22
CA CYS A 226 6.52 -17.64 -16.15
C CYS A 226 7.77 -16.75 -16.08
N PHE A 227 8.60 -16.92 -15.04
CA PHE A 227 9.85 -16.17 -14.86
C PHE A 227 11.10 -17.01 -15.13
N GLY A 228 10.98 -18.35 -15.08
CA GLY A 228 12.07 -19.29 -15.32
C GLY A 228 12.06 -20.45 -14.33
N SER A 229 13.24 -21.03 -14.08
CA SER A 229 13.39 -22.15 -13.15
C SER A 229 13.35 -21.69 -11.68
N ILE A 230 12.47 -22.29 -10.88
CA ILE A 230 12.40 -22.02 -9.44
C ILE A 230 13.72 -22.38 -8.73
N ALA A 231 14.38 -23.46 -9.15
CA ALA A 231 15.65 -23.88 -8.56
C ALA A 231 16.74 -22.82 -8.74
N GLU A 232 16.79 -22.16 -9.89
CA GLU A 232 17.74 -21.07 -10.17
C GLU A 232 17.42 -19.84 -9.32
N MET A 233 16.13 -19.47 -9.23
CA MET A 233 15.67 -18.35 -8.40
C MET A 233 16.01 -18.57 -6.93
N GLU A 234 15.67 -19.73 -6.36
CA GLU A 234 15.96 -20.09 -4.97
C GLU A 234 17.48 -20.11 -4.69
N ARG A 235 18.28 -20.63 -5.62
CA ARG A 235 19.74 -20.64 -5.51
C ARG A 235 20.31 -19.23 -5.50
N ALA A 236 19.77 -18.32 -6.31
CA ALA A 236 20.20 -16.93 -6.39
C ALA A 236 19.71 -16.04 -5.23
N LYS A 237 18.87 -16.56 -4.32
CA LYS A 237 18.39 -15.78 -3.17
C LYS A 237 19.52 -15.34 -2.24
N PRO A 238 19.54 -14.07 -1.84
CA PRO A 238 20.32 -13.60 -0.70
C PRO A 238 19.86 -14.22 0.61
N ASP A 239 20.76 -14.31 1.60
CA ASP A 239 20.50 -15.01 2.87
C ASP A 239 19.27 -14.46 3.62
N LEU A 240 19.04 -13.14 3.60
CA LEU A 240 17.88 -12.51 4.22
C LEU A 240 16.53 -13.03 3.67
N LEU A 241 16.48 -13.42 2.40
CA LEU A 241 15.28 -13.99 1.78
C LEU A 241 15.21 -15.51 1.96
N ARG A 242 16.35 -16.19 2.09
CA ARG A 242 16.40 -17.61 2.46
C ARG A 242 15.89 -17.87 3.87
N ASP A 243 15.96 -16.86 4.74
CA ASP A 243 15.35 -16.93 6.07
C ASP A 243 13.83 -17.06 6.03
N ILE A 244 13.16 -16.71 4.92
CA ILE A 244 11.71 -16.92 4.77
C ILE A 244 11.48 -18.41 4.50
N VAL A 245 11.05 -19.14 5.54
CA VAL A 245 10.90 -20.59 5.49
C VAL A 245 9.48 -21.02 5.10
N LYS A 246 8.48 -20.17 5.39
CA LYS A 246 7.07 -20.50 5.12
C LYS A 246 6.28 -19.24 4.82
N VAL A 247 5.35 -19.38 3.89
CA VAL A 247 4.33 -18.37 3.58
C VAL A 247 2.97 -19.02 3.72
N THR A 248 2.08 -18.41 4.49
CA THR A 248 0.70 -18.88 4.63
C THR A 248 -0.29 -17.75 4.38
N PRO A 249 -1.41 -18.01 3.71
CA PRO A 249 -2.52 -17.06 3.67
C PRO A 249 -2.92 -16.65 5.09
N TRP A 250 -3.08 -15.36 5.32
CA TRP A 250 -3.54 -14.87 6.61
C TRP A 250 -5.07 -14.89 6.64
N ALA A 251 -5.64 -15.81 7.41
CA ALA A 251 -7.09 -16.00 7.51
C ALA A 251 -7.81 -14.99 8.44
N GLY A 252 -7.07 -14.06 9.04
CA GLY A 252 -7.56 -13.34 10.22
C GLY A 252 -7.41 -14.20 11.47
N GLU A 253 -7.42 -13.58 12.63
CA GLU A 253 -7.38 -14.30 13.91
C GLU A 253 -8.74 -15.00 14.10
N GLU A 254 -8.79 -16.33 13.90
CA GLU A 254 -9.87 -17.14 14.46
C GLU A 254 -9.82 -16.95 15.97
N ARG A 255 -10.76 -16.17 16.52
CA ARG A 255 -11.03 -16.23 17.95
C ARG A 255 -11.38 -17.68 18.26
N ARG A 256 -10.51 -18.37 18.98
CA ARG A 256 -10.92 -19.55 19.74
C ARG A 256 -11.90 -19.05 20.79
N ASP A 257 -13.13 -19.53 20.67
CA ASP A 257 -14.22 -19.30 21.61
C ASP A 257 -13.84 -19.67 23.05
#